data_AF-A0A4U6M2J3-F1
#
_entry.id   AF-A0A4U6M2J3-F1
#
_cell.length_a   1.000
_cell.length_b   1.000
_cell.length_c   1.000
_cell.angle_alpha   90.00
_cell.angle_beta   90.00
_cell.angle_gamma   90.00
#
_symmetry.space_group_name_H-M   'P 1'
#
loop_
_entity.id
_entity.type
_entity.pdbx_description
1 polymer ?
#
loop_
_entity_poly.entity_id
_entity_poly.type
_entity_poly.pdbx_seq_one_letter_code
_entity_poly.pdbx_strand_id
1 'polypeptide(L)'
;MKTFFIQNEDNIKLIISFALMFNGLLIMIFYFYNKIAYEKIVDIYEKEIGPLPVTAIICKNASLFTTPGLYLTKVAFIMETLIFKYNKISNYGMSIEGYNLIRGLPCRLTLGFKIEAMLWILCIPVLLSMFIAF
;
A
#
# COMPACT_ATOMS: atom_id res chain seq x y z
N MET A 1 16.04 31.40 -7.37
CA MET A 1 15.73 30.12 -6.72
C MET A 1 16.76 29.73 -5.65
N LYS A 2 18.07 29.65 -5.95
CA LYS A 2 19.11 29.39 -4.94
C LYS A 2 19.02 30.28 -3.69
N THR A 3 18.84 31.58 -3.86
CA THR A 3 18.74 32.54 -2.75
C THR A 3 17.53 32.28 -1.84
N PHE A 4 16.41 31.83 -2.40
CA PHE A 4 15.20 31.51 -1.63
C PHE A 4 15.39 30.25 -0.77
N PHE A 5 16.00 29.20 -1.34
CA PHE A 5 16.32 27.97 -0.61
C PHE A 5 17.31 28.23 0.53
N ILE A 6 18.36 29.00 0.27
CA ILE A 6 19.37 29.36 1.30
C ILE A 6 18.75 30.20 2.41
N GLN A 7 17.84 31.13 2.09
CA GLN A 7 17.20 31.99 3.09
C GLN A 7 16.15 31.26 3.94
N ASN A 8 15.60 30.13 3.48
CA ASN A 8 14.51 29.41 4.14
C ASN A 8 14.86 27.95 4.46
N GLU A 9 16.15 27.60 4.46
CA GLU A 9 16.63 26.22 4.52
C GLU A 9 16.02 25.46 5.71
N ASP A 10 16.07 26.05 6.91
CA ASP A 10 15.56 25.43 8.14
C ASP A 10 14.03 25.22 8.11
N ASN A 11 13.28 26.20 7.58
CA ASN A 11 11.83 26.09 7.45
C ASN A 11 11.44 25.00 6.44
N ILE A 12 12.18 24.89 5.34
CA ILE A 12 11.96 23.85 4.31
C ILE A 12 12.24 22.47 4.90
N LYS A 13 13.35 22.30 5.62
CA LYS A 13 13.68 21.05 6.33
C LYS A 13 12.58 20.67 7.32
N LEU A 14 12.12 21.62 8.14
CA LEU A 14 11.03 21.40 9.10
C LEU A 14 9.74 20.93 8.41
N ILE A 15 9.33 21.58 7.32
CA ILE A 15 8.11 21.22 6.58
C ILE A 15 8.23 19.80 6.00
N ILE A 16 9.38 19.47 5.40
CA ILE A 16 9.64 18.13 4.85
C ILE A 16 9.60 17.08 5.96
N SER A 17 10.28 17.31 7.08
CA SER A 17 10.26 16.41 8.23
C SER A 17 8.86 16.20 8.80
N PHE A 18 8.10 17.28 8.96
CA PHE A 18 6.71 17.20 9.43
C PHE A 18 5.83 16.40 8.45
N ALA A 19 5.94 16.67 7.15
CA ALA A 19 5.19 15.96 6.13
C ALA A 19 5.50 14.45 6.12
N LEU A 20 6.76 14.06 6.26
CA LEU A 20 7.18 12.65 6.35
C LEU A 20 6.63 11.98 7.60
N MET A 21 6.73 12.64 8.76
CA MET A 21 6.23 12.11 10.02
C MET A 21 4.71 11.93 9.98
N PHE A 22 3.99 12.93 9.49
CA PHE A 22 2.54 12.88 9.35
C PHE A 22 2.10 11.78 8.37
N ASN A 23 2.75 11.66 7.21
CA ASN A 23 2.46 10.60 6.25
C ASN A 23 2.73 9.21 6.83
N GLY A 24 3.85 9.03 7.53
CA GLY A 24 4.20 7.77 8.20
C GLY A 24 3.16 7.36 9.26
N LEU A 25 2.64 8.33 10.03
CA LEU A 25 1.56 8.09 10.99
C LEU A 25 0.26 7.65 10.29
N LEU A 26 -0.10 8.28 9.18
CA LEU A 26 -1.28 7.87 8.40
C LEU A 26 -1.12 6.46 7.84
N ILE A 27 0.02 6.13 7.24
CA ILE A 27 0.32 4.78 6.75
C ILE A 27 0.21 3.76 7.89
N MET A 28 0.70 4.09 9.08
CA MET A 28 0.59 3.22 10.26
C MET A 28 -0.86 2.97 10.69
N ILE A 29 -1.72 3.99 10.68
CA ILE A 29 -3.14 3.84 10.98
C ILE A 29 -3.81 2.90 9.96
N PHE A 30 -3.55 3.13 8.67
CA PHE A 30 -4.12 2.30 7.62
C PHE A 30 -3.53 0.88 7.61
N TYR A 31 -2.29 0.68 8.03
CA TYR A 31 -1.70 -0.65 8.24
C TYR A 31 -2.55 -1.50 9.18
N PHE A 32 -2.95 -0.97 10.34
CA PHE A 32 -3.78 -1.72 11.29
C PHE A 32 -5.18 -1.99 10.74
N TYR A 33 -5.77 -1.02 10.04
CA TYR A 33 -7.04 -1.21 9.36
C TYR A 33 -6.96 -2.31 8.28
N ASN A 34 -5.91 -2.25 7.46
CA ASN A 34 -5.67 -3.17 6.36
C ASN A 34 -5.33 -4.56 6.85
N LYS A 35 -4.68 -4.72 8.01
CA LYS A 35 -4.46 -6.02 8.62
C LYS A 35 -5.79 -6.75 8.88
N ILE A 36 -6.74 -6.08 9.54
CA ILE A 36 -8.05 -6.66 9.85
C ILE A 36 -8.86 -6.91 8.57
N ALA A 37 -8.80 -5.97 7.62
CA ALA A 37 -9.49 -6.13 6.34
C ALA A 37 -8.90 -7.29 5.52
N TYR A 38 -7.57 -7.44 5.50
CA TYR A 38 -6.88 -8.50 4.77
C TYR A 38 -7.28 -9.89 5.28
N GLU A 39 -7.28 -10.09 6.60
CA GLU A 39 -7.70 -11.35 7.21
C GLU A 39 -9.11 -11.75 6.75
N LYS A 40 -10.06 -10.80 6.78
CA LYS A 40 -11.43 -11.02 6.29
C LYS A 40 -11.49 -11.33 4.79
N ILE A 41 -10.68 -10.65 3.97
CA ILE A 41 -10.62 -10.89 2.53
C ILE A 41 -10.10 -12.29 2.25
N VAL A 42 -9.05 -12.71 2.96
CA VAL A 42 -8.47 -14.05 2.83
C VAL A 42 -9.49 -15.12 3.21
N ASP A 43 -10.21 -14.95 4.33
CA ASP A 43 -11.24 -15.90 4.75
C ASP A 43 -12.36 -16.04 3.70
N ILE A 44 -12.81 -14.92 3.12
CA ILE A 44 -13.81 -14.92 2.04
C ILE A 44 -13.25 -15.63 0.79
N TYR A 45 -12.01 -15.32 0.41
CA TYR A 45 -11.37 -15.90 -0.76
C TYR A 45 -11.18 -17.42 -0.62
N GLU A 46 -10.64 -17.86 0.52
CA GLU A 46 -10.38 -19.28 0.81
C GLU A 46 -11.69 -20.08 0.85
N LYS A 47 -12.79 -19.48 1.30
CA LYS A 47 -14.11 -20.11 1.31
C LYS A 47 -14.77 -20.21 -0.07
N GLU A 48 -14.71 -19.16 -0.87
CA GLU A 48 -15.45 -19.08 -2.14
C GLU A 48 -14.67 -19.63 -3.34
N ILE A 49 -13.33 -19.53 -3.33
CA ILE A 49 -12.46 -19.87 -4.46
C ILE A 49 -11.52 -21.03 -4.11
N GLY A 50 -11.05 -21.11 -2.87
CA GLY A 50 -10.03 -22.05 -2.43
C GLY A 50 -8.69 -21.36 -2.14
N PRO A 51 -7.56 -22.08 -2.17
CA PRO A 51 -6.29 -21.56 -1.66
C PRO A 51 -5.87 -20.27 -2.37
N LEU A 52 -5.29 -19.34 -1.60
CA LEU A 52 -4.73 -18.10 -2.13
C LEU A 52 -3.64 -18.38 -3.18
N PRO A 53 -3.40 -17.45 -4.12
CA PRO A 53 -2.22 -17.51 -4.97
C PRO A 53 -0.93 -17.53 -4.16
N VAL A 54 0.10 -18.21 -4.67
CA VAL A 54 1.37 -18.47 -3.95
C VAL A 54 1.99 -17.18 -3.38
N THR A 55 1.98 -16.09 -4.14
CA THR A 55 2.51 -14.79 -3.71
C THR A 55 1.75 -14.22 -2.51
N ALA A 56 0.42 -14.33 -2.50
CA ALA A 56 -0.41 -13.91 -1.37
C ALA A 56 -0.23 -14.82 -0.14
N ILE A 57 -0.03 -16.13 -0.33
CA ILE A 57 0.30 -17.07 0.76
C ILE A 57 1.59 -16.64 1.45
N ILE A 58 2.67 -16.42 0.69
CA ILE A 58 3.97 -16.01 1.23
C ILE A 58 3.84 -14.70 2.02
N CYS A 59 3.05 -13.77 1.50
CA CYS A 59 2.88 -12.47 2.12
C CYS A 59 1.82 -12.45 3.23
N LYS A 60 1.07 -13.53 3.49
CA LYS A 60 -0.10 -13.56 4.42
C LYS A 60 0.23 -12.95 5.79
N ASN A 61 1.39 -13.27 6.34
CA ASN A 61 1.84 -12.80 7.66
C ASN A 61 2.82 -11.61 7.61
N ALA A 62 3.03 -11.01 6.44
CA ALA A 62 3.93 -9.88 6.30
C ALA A 62 3.46 -8.64 7.10
N SER A 63 4.40 -7.89 7.64
CA SER A 63 4.15 -6.69 8.45
C SER A 63 4.94 -5.51 7.91
N LEU A 64 4.35 -4.33 8.01
CA LEU A 64 5.01 -3.08 7.67
C LEU A 64 6.32 -2.87 8.46
N PHE A 65 6.40 -3.38 9.69
CA PHE A 65 7.54 -3.15 10.58
C PHE A 65 8.66 -4.17 10.43
N THR A 66 8.32 -5.45 10.23
CA THR A 66 9.32 -6.52 10.19
C THR A 66 9.68 -6.94 8.77
N THR A 67 8.72 -6.89 7.84
CA THR A 67 8.89 -7.34 6.45
C THR A 67 8.23 -6.37 5.47
N PRO A 68 8.66 -5.08 5.46
CA PRO A 68 7.98 -4.02 4.70
C PRO A 68 7.83 -4.34 3.21
N GLY A 69 8.85 -4.93 2.58
CA GLY A 69 8.79 -5.31 1.17
C GLY A 69 7.68 -6.32 0.86
N LEU A 70 7.57 -7.38 1.68
CA LEU A 70 6.50 -8.38 1.53
C LEU A 70 5.13 -7.82 1.89
N TYR A 71 5.08 -6.86 2.81
CA TYR A 71 3.85 -6.16 3.14
C TYR A 71 3.35 -5.30 1.97
N LEU A 72 4.25 -4.61 1.26
CA LEU A 72 3.89 -3.88 0.04
C LEU A 72 3.36 -4.84 -1.03
N THR A 73 3.94 -6.03 -1.19
CA THR A 73 3.40 -7.07 -2.09
C THR A 73 2.00 -7.55 -1.65
N LYS A 74 1.75 -7.67 -0.34
CA LYS A 74 0.40 -7.97 0.20
C LYS A 74 -0.62 -6.90 -0.19
N VAL A 75 -0.27 -5.63 -0.05
CA VAL A 75 -1.13 -4.51 -0.44
C VAL A 75 -1.32 -4.50 -1.97
N ALA A 76 -0.26 -4.75 -2.73
CA ALA A 76 -0.27 -4.82 -4.19
C ALA A 76 -1.20 -5.94 -4.69
N PHE A 77 -1.21 -7.13 -4.07
CA PHE A 77 -2.13 -8.21 -4.43
C PHE A 77 -3.61 -7.75 -4.49
N ILE A 78 -4.03 -6.95 -3.50
CA ILE A 78 -5.37 -6.36 -3.49
C ILE A 78 -5.47 -5.24 -4.54
N MET A 79 -4.53 -4.30 -4.52
CA MET A 79 -4.61 -3.08 -5.34
C MET A 79 -4.46 -3.33 -6.83
N GLU A 80 -3.56 -4.21 -7.26
CA GLU A 80 -3.36 -4.59 -8.65
C GLU A 80 -4.63 -5.21 -9.23
N THR A 81 -5.32 -6.03 -8.45
CA THR A 81 -6.61 -6.62 -8.83
C THR A 81 -7.69 -5.56 -9.03
N LEU A 82 -7.68 -4.51 -8.19
CA LEU A 82 -8.65 -3.40 -8.26
C LEU A 82 -8.35 -2.41 -9.41
N ILE A 83 -7.08 -2.15 -9.68
CA ILE A 83 -6.63 -1.15 -10.66
C ILE A 83 -6.55 -1.75 -12.06
N PHE A 84 -5.83 -2.86 -12.22
CA PHE A 84 -5.51 -3.39 -13.53
C PHE A 84 -6.56 -4.37 -14.03
N LYS A 85 -6.66 -4.49 -15.35
CA LYS A 85 -7.45 -5.56 -15.98
C LYS A 85 -6.77 -6.90 -15.73
N TYR A 86 -7.57 -7.96 -15.69
CA TYR A 86 -7.05 -9.31 -15.50
C TYR A 86 -5.97 -9.64 -16.53
N ASN A 87 -4.80 -10.02 -16.04
CA ASN A 87 -3.70 -10.53 -16.85
C ASN A 87 -2.86 -11.52 -16.02
N LYS A 88 -2.24 -12.50 -16.67
CA LYS A 88 -1.48 -13.57 -16.00
C LYS A 88 -0.16 -13.10 -15.38
N ILE A 89 0.28 -11.88 -15.65
CA ILE A 89 1.54 -11.32 -15.13
C ILE A 89 1.28 -10.71 -13.75
N SER A 90 0.38 -9.73 -13.64
CA SER A 90 0.03 -9.11 -12.35
C SER A 90 -0.78 -10.06 -11.47
N ASN A 91 -1.63 -10.90 -12.05
CA ASN A 91 -2.50 -11.80 -11.30
C ASN A 91 -1.98 -13.24 -11.35
N TYR A 92 -0.66 -13.40 -11.29
CA TYR A 92 -0.01 -14.69 -11.40
C TYR A 92 -0.53 -15.68 -10.34
N GLY A 93 -1.01 -16.83 -10.79
CA GLY A 93 -1.58 -17.88 -9.91
C GLY A 93 -2.99 -17.59 -9.40
N MET A 94 -3.62 -16.48 -9.79
CA MET A 94 -5.01 -16.16 -9.45
C MET A 94 -5.94 -16.58 -10.60
N SER A 95 -7.09 -17.19 -10.27
CA SER A 95 -8.14 -17.48 -11.26
C SER A 95 -8.94 -16.21 -11.61
N ILE A 96 -9.69 -16.25 -12.71
CA ILE A 96 -10.57 -15.13 -13.10
C ILE A 96 -11.70 -14.92 -12.09
N GLU A 97 -12.18 -15.99 -11.48
CA GLU A 97 -13.18 -15.97 -10.40
C GLU A 97 -12.63 -15.28 -9.16
N GLY A 98 -11.41 -15.63 -8.74
CA GLY A 98 -10.75 -14.97 -7.62
C GLY A 98 -10.47 -13.48 -7.87
N TYR A 99 -10.10 -13.13 -9.10
CA TYR A 99 -9.97 -11.73 -9.51
C TYR A 99 -11.30 -10.97 -9.43
N ASN A 100 -12.38 -11.56 -9.95
CA ASN A 100 -13.71 -10.96 -9.91
C ASN A 100 -14.24 -10.86 -8.48
N LEU A 101 -13.96 -11.84 -7.62
CA LEU A 101 -14.31 -11.81 -6.20
C LEU A 101 -13.69 -10.59 -5.52
N ILE A 102 -12.37 -10.37 -5.65
CA ILE A 102 -11.69 -9.24 -5.03
C ILE A 102 -12.26 -7.91 -5.54
N ARG A 103 -12.58 -7.80 -6.84
CA ARG A 103 -13.21 -6.58 -7.40
C ARG A 103 -14.65 -6.38 -6.93
N GLY A 104 -15.36 -7.45 -6.62
CA GLY A 104 -16.72 -7.43 -6.07
C GLY A 104 -16.79 -7.17 -4.56
N LEU A 105 -15.66 -7.09 -3.87
CA LEU A 105 -15.64 -6.87 -2.42
C LEU A 105 -16.26 -5.52 -2.03
N PRO A 106 -16.97 -5.45 -0.89
CA PRO A 106 -17.54 -4.20 -0.41
C PRO A 106 -16.44 -3.16 -0.15
N CYS A 107 -16.71 -1.90 -0.49
CA CYS A 107 -15.73 -0.81 -0.41
C CYS A 107 -15.06 -0.70 0.97
N ARG A 108 -15.79 -0.98 2.06
CA ARG A 108 -15.24 -1.00 3.43
C ARG A 108 -14.01 -1.90 3.59
N LEU A 109 -13.91 -3.01 2.85
CA LEU A 109 -12.76 -3.92 2.94
C LEU A 109 -11.58 -3.47 2.07
N THR A 110 -11.82 -2.65 1.03
CA THR A 110 -10.78 -2.24 0.07
C THR A 110 -10.32 -0.80 0.25
N LEU A 111 -11.09 0.04 0.96
CA LEU A 111 -10.83 1.47 1.09
C LEU A 111 -9.49 1.77 1.76
N GLY A 112 -9.15 1.07 2.84
CA GLY A 112 -7.88 1.28 3.53
C GLY A 112 -6.67 0.98 2.64
N PHE A 113 -6.74 -0.05 1.80
CA PHE A 113 -5.67 -0.37 0.84
C PHE A 113 -5.51 0.73 -0.21
N LYS A 114 -6.63 1.28 -0.71
CA LYS A 114 -6.63 2.39 -1.67
C LYS A 114 -5.99 3.64 -1.08
N ILE A 115 -6.35 3.98 0.16
CA ILE A 115 -5.79 5.15 0.84
C ILE A 115 -4.30 4.93 1.11
N GLU A 116 -3.92 3.77 1.63
CA GLU A 116 -2.51 3.47 1.90
C GLU A 116 -1.65 3.52 0.64
N ALA A 117 -2.11 2.93 -0.47
CA ALA A 117 -1.41 3.01 -1.75
C ALA A 117 -1.23 4.45 -2.23
N MET A 118 -2.24 5.30 -2.05
CA MET A 118 -2.15 6.73 -2.36
C MET A 118 -1.13 7.46 -1.47
N LEU A 119 -1.09 7.16 -0.17
CA LEU A 119 -0.10 7.72 0.77
C LEU A 119 1.34 7.33 0.40
N TRP A 120 1.55 6.10 -0.07
CA TRP A 120 2.85 5.65 -0.59
C TRP A 120 3.26 6.43 -1.84
N ILE A 121 2.34 6.64 -2.79
CA ILE A 121 2.62 7.44 -4.01
C ILE A 121 2.95 8.89 -3.65
N LEU A 122 2.17 9.50 -2.74
CA LEU A 122 2.42 10.87 -2.26
C LEU A 122 3.72 11.01 -1.47
N CYS A 123 4.24 9.91 -0.90
CA CYS A 123 5.52 9.90 -0.21
C CYS A 123 6.70 10.13 -1.17
N ILE A 124 6.61 9.68 -2.43
CA ILE A 124 7.73 9.69 -3.38
C ILE A 124 8.28 11.10 -3.62
N PRO A 125 7.48 12.13 -3.95
CA PRO A 125 7.98 13.50 -4.11
C PRO A 125 8.62 14.07 -2.85
N VAL A 126 8.11 13.71 -1.67
CA VAL A 126 8.62 14.18 -0.37
C VAL A 126 9.96 13.51 -0.05
N LEU A 127 10.13 12.23 -0.40
CA LEU A 127 11.43 11.55 -0.30
C LEU A 127 12.44 12.13 -1.29
N LEU A 128 12.01 12.45 -2.51
CA LEU A 128 12.87 13.10 -3.50
C LEU A 128 13.34 14.49 -3.07
N SER A 129 12.49 15.26 -2.38
CA SER A 129 12.88 16.58 -1.87
C SER A 129 13.93 16.50 -0.76
N MET A 130 14.05 15.37 -0.04
CA MET A 130 15.13 15.18 0.93
C MET A 130 16.51 15.28 0.28
N PHE A 131 16.71 14.70 -0.92
CA PHE A 131 18.00 14.76 -1.63
C PHE A 131 18.39 16.17 -2.10
N ILE A 132 17.45 17.11 -2.10
CA ILE A 132 17.67 18.50 -2.50
C ILE A 132 17.87 19.38 -1.26
N ALA A 133 17.17 19.07 -0.17
CA ALA A 133 17.14 19.89 1.05
C ALA A 133 18.13 19.42 2.15
N PHE A 134 18.65 18.20 2.07
CA PHE A 134 19.63 17.60 2.98
C PHE A 134 20.78 16.99 2.18
#